data_AF-A0A430R3M8-F1
#
_entry.id   AF-A0A430R3M8-F1
#
_cell.length_a   1.000
_cell.length_b   1.000
_cell.length_c   1.000
_cell.angle_alpha   90.00
_cell.angle_beta   90.00
_cell.angle_gamma   90.00
#
_symmetry.space_group_name_H-M   'P 1'
#
loop_
_entity.id
_entity.type
_entity.pdbx_description
1 polymer ?
#
loop_
_entity_poly.entity_id
_entity_poly.type
_entity_poly.pdbx_seq_one_letter_code
_entity_poly.pdbx_strand_id
1 'polypeptide(L)'
;MDQDTLQMILREAVRETVTQVLQALLNADREAFLREHGGRKNGYYPRKLETAFGQVELSIPRDREGRYYPSLLQPYARRQVDLGEVAVALYAAGVSQRKA
;
A
#
# COMPACT_ATOMS: atom_id res chain seq x y z
N MET A 1 1.55 -8.08 31.92
CA MET A 1 1.52 -7.38 30.61
C MET A 1 0.10 -6.89 30.44
N ASP A 2 -0.09 -5.58 30.26
CA ASP A 2 -1.41 -5.02 30.04
C ASP A 2 -1.98 -5.46 28.69
N GLN A 3 -3.30 -5.57 28.61
CA GLN A 3 -4.03 -5.95 27.41
C GLN A 3 -3.75 -4.98 26.25
N ASP A 4 -3.57 -3.70 26.56
CA ASP A 4 -3.24 -2.66 25.57
C ASP A 4 -1.83 -2.82 25.01
N THR A 5 -0.86 -3.21 25.84
CA THR A 5 0.51 -3.48 25.41
C THR A 5 0.55 -4.66 24.45
N LEU A 6 -0.23 -5.71 24.73
CA LEU A 6 -0.33 -6.89 23.86
C LEU A 6 -0.93 -6.54 22.49
N GLN A 7 -1.99 -5.72 22.47
CA GLN A 7 -2.60 -5.27 21.22
C GLN A 7 -1.65 -4.41 20.38
N MET A 8 -0.88 -3.52 21.02
CA MET A 8 0.10 -2.69 20.34
C MET A 8 1.17 -3.55 19.67
N ILE A 9 1.77 -4.50 20.41
CA ILE A 9 2.80 -5.41 19.87
C ILE A 9 2.24 -6.23 18.71
N LEU A 10 1.01 -6.76 18.84
CA LEU A 10 0.38 -7.54 17.78
C LEU A 10 0.15 -6.70 16.52
N ARG A 11 -0.37 -5.48 16.66
CA ARG A 11 -0.58 -4.58 15.51
C ARG A 11 0.72 -4.26 14.80
N GLU A 12 1.78 -3.98 15.55
CA GLU A 12 3.11 -3.72 15.01
C GLU A 12 3.66 -4.93 14.23
N ALA A 13 3.58 -6.13 14.82
CA ALA A 13 4.02 -7.37 14.17
C ALA A 13 3.24 -7.67 12.89
N VAL A 14 1.91 -7.45 12.90
CA VAL A 14 1.07 -7.60 11.70
C VAL A 14 1.47 -6.59 10.64
N ARG A 15 1.65 -5.31 11.00
CA ARG A 15 2.06 -4.26 10.07
C ARG A 15 3.40 -4.57 9.40
N GLU A 16 4.37 -5.04 10.18
CA GLU A 16 5.69 -5.43 9.67
C GLU A 16 5.57 -6.62 8.71
N THR A 17 4.82 -7.65 9.08
CA THR A 17 4.59 -8.84 8.24
C THR A 17 3.91 -8.45 6.92
N VAL A 18 2.88 -7.62 6.97
CA VAL A 18 2.19 -7.09 5.77
C VAL A 18 3.17 -6.32 4.88
N THR A 19 4.01 -5.47 5.46
CA THR A 19 5.03 -4.71 4.72
C THR A 19 6.00 -5.65 3.99
N GLN A 20 6.50 -6.67 4.68
CA GLN A 20 7.42 -7.67 4.11
C GLN A 20 6.77 -8.47 2.98
N VAL A 21 5.54 -8.96 3.17
CA VAL A 21 4.80 -9.72 2.15
C VAL A 21 4.52 -8.86 0.92
N LEU A 22 4.03 -7.63 1.11
CA LEU A 22 3.79 -6.70 0.00
C LEU A 22 5.08 -6.42 -0.77
N GLN A 23 6.19 -6.18 -0.06
CA GLN A 23 7.49 -5.93 -0.69
C GLN A 23 7.98 -7.14 -1.50
N ALA A 24 7.80 -8.35 -0.99
CA ALA A 24 8.15 -9.59 -1.69
C ALA A 24 7.31 -9.77 -2.96
N LEU A 25 5.99 -9.57 -2.86
CA LEU A 25 5.07 -9.67 -3.99
C LEU A 25 5.40 -8.66 -5.08
N LEU A 26 5.67 -7.39 -4.72
CA LEU A 26 6.06 -6.35 -5.67
C LEU A 26 7.36 -6.70 -6.42
N ASN A 27 8.32 -7.31 -5.74
CA ASN A 27 9.56 -7.74 -6.37
C ASN A 27 9.35 -8.89 -7.34
N ALA A 28 8.53 -9.88 -6.93
CA ALA A 28 8.18 -11.02 -7.76
C ALA A 28 7.39 -10.59 -9.02
N ASP A 29 6.47 -9.64 -8.87
CA ASP A 29 5.66 -9.07 -9.97
C ASP A 29 6.55 -8.38 -11.01
N ARG A 30 7.50 -7.52 -10.59
CA ARG A 30 8.49 -6.93 -11.50
C ARG A 30 9.33 -8.00 -12.21
N GLU A 31 9.77 -9.03 -11.49
CA GLU A 31 10.58 -10.10 -12.08
C GLU A 31 9.80 -10.91 -13.11
N ALA A 32 8.53 -11.22 -12.85
CA ALA A 32 7.64 -11.83 -13.83
C ALA A 32 7.49 -10.95 -15.07
N PHE A 33 7.22 -9.65 -14.88
CA PHE A 33 7.11 -8.68 -15.98
C PHE A 33 8.37 -8.64 -16.85
N LEU A 34 9.56 -8.54 -16.24
CA LEU A 34 10.83 -8.49 -16.98
C LEU A 34 11.15 -9.80 -17.70
N ARG A 35 10.75 -10.96 -17.16
CA ARG A 35 10.90 -12.25 -17.84
C ARG A 35 10.07 -12.32 -19.13
N GLU A 36 8.89 -11.74 -19.11
CA GLU A 36 7.95 -11.78 -20.26
C GLU A 36 8.25 -10.68 -21.30
N HIS A 37 8.57 -9.47 -20.86
CA HIS A 37 8.67 -8.28 -21.73
C HIS A 37 10.11 -7.84 -22.03
N GLY A 38 11.09 -8.49 -21.42
CA GLY A 38 12.49 -8.06 -21.42
C GLY A 38 12.70 -6.72 -20.70
N GLY A 39 13.96 -6.26 -20.67
CA GLY A 39 14.35 -5.01 -20.04
C GLY A 39 15.23 -5.21 -18.80
N ARG A 40 15.46 -4.14 -18.04
CA ARG A 40 16.38 -4.15 -16.89
C ARG A 40 15.78 -3.47 -15.67
N LYS A 41 16.19 -3.90 -14.47
CA LYS A 41 15.81 -3.27 -13.20
C LYS A 41 16.36 -1.84 -13.12
N ASN A 42 15.59 -0.91 -12.56
CA ASN A 42 15.98 0.50 -12.38
C ASN A 42 15.70 1.02 -10.95
N GLY A 43 16.17 0.24 -9.97
CA GLY A 43 16.02 0.56 -8.56
C GLY A 43 14.56 0.62 -8.09
N TYR A 44 14.32 1.49 -7.11
CA TYR A 44 13.05 1.61 -6.39
C TYR A 44 12.73 3.08 -6.12
N TYR A 45 11.46 3.36 -5.82
CA TYR A 45 11.05 4.63 -5.22
C TYR A 45 10.19 4.38 -3.97
N PRO A 46 10.27 5.23 -2.94
CA PRO A 46 9.47 5.06 -1.74
C PRO A 46 8.01 5.45 -1.98
N ARG A 47 7.07 4.68 -1.44
CA ARG A 47 5.64 4.97 -1.42
C ARG A 47 5.05 4.62 -0.07
N LYS A 48 4.32 5.57 0.53
CA LYS A 48 3.50 5.33 1.72
C LYS A 48 2.11 4.86 1.29
N LEU A 49 1.64 3.76 1.88
CA LEU A 49 0.33 3.18 1.61
C LEU A 49 -0.43 3.01 2.92
N GLU A 50 -1.62 3.59 3.02
CA GLU A 50 -2.53 3.35 4.14
C GLU A 50 -3.23 2.01 3.94
N THR A 51 -3.02 1.09 4.87
CA THR A 51 -3.68 -0.22 4.93
C THR A 51 -4.60 -0.29 6.15
N ALA A 52 -5.44 -1.32 6.23
CA ALA A 52 -6.29 -1.55 7.41
C ALA A 52 -5.48 -1.75 8.71
N PHE A 53 -4.20 -2.12 8.60
CA PHE A 53 -3.30 -2.38 9.73
C PHE A 53 -2.34 -1.20 10.00
N GLY A 54 -2.60 -0.05 9.37
CA GLY A 54 -1.80 1.18 9.48
C GLY A 54 -1.03 1.53 8.21
N GLN A 55 -0.27 2.62 8.29
CA GLN A 55 0.59 3.09 7.20
C GLN A 55 1.80 2.15 7.04
N VAL A 56 2.06 1.71 5.82
CA VAL A 56 3.26 0.95 5.46
C VAL A 56 4.12 1.75 4.48
N GLU A 57 5.44 1.64 4.62
CA GLU A 57 6.41 2.24 3.69
C GLU A 57 6.95 1.16 2.75
N LEU A 58 6.70 1.33 1.45
CA LEU A 58 7.05 0.35 0.42
C LEU A 58 8.10 0.91 -0.53
N SER A 59 9.06 0.07 -0.93
CA SER A 59 10.01 0.35 -1.99
C SER A 59 9.45 -0.19 -3.30
N ILE A 60 8.81 0.66 -4.11
CA ILE A 60 8.15 0.23 -5.34
C ILE A 60 9.20 -0.01 -6.44
N PRO A 61 9.26 -1.24 -7.01
CA PRO A 61 10.21 -1.56 -8.06
C PRO A 61 9.94 -0.79 -9.35
N ARG A 62 11.01 -0.50 -10.11
CA ARG A 62 10.93 0.09 -11.45
C ARG A 62 11.74 -0.71 -12.47
N ASP A 63 11.33 -0.63 -13.73
CA ASP A 63 12.13 -1.00 -14.90
C ASP A 63 12.83 0.24 -15.49
N ARG A 64 13.81 0.01 -16.35
CA ARG A 64 14.59 1.07 -17.00
C ARG A 64 13.78 1.78 -18.08
N GLU A 65 12.94 1.01 -18.75
CA GLU A 65 12.13 1.43 -19.89
C GLU A 65 10.84 2.15 -19.46
N GLY A 66 10.50 2.14 -18.16
CA GLY A 66 9.32 2.82 -17.61
C GLY A 66 7.99 2.15 -17.98
N ARG A 67 8.02 0.87 -18.38
CA ARG A 67 6.85 0.10 -18.84
C ARG A 67 6.21 -0.71 -17.71
N TYR A 68 6.93 -0.93 -16.61
CA TYR A 68 6.43 -1.72 -15.49
C TYR A 68 5.56 -0.90 -14.55
N TYR A 69 4.35 -1.40 -14.28
CA TYR A 69 3.48 -0.93 -13.21
C TYR A 69 3.06 -2.12 -12.35
N PRO A 70 3.12 -2.02 -11.01
CA PRO A 70 2.72 -3.13 -10.15
C PRO A 70 1.24 -3.49 -10.35
N SER A 71 0.96 -4.77 -10.61
CA SER A 71 -0.41 -5.27 -10.82
C SER A 71 -1.27 -5.19 -9.56
N LEU A 72 -0.63 -5.35 -8.40
CA LEU A 72 -1.26 -5.38 -7.08
C LEU A 72 -1.66 -4.00 -6.55
N LEU A 73 -1.14 -2.92 -7.13
CA LEU A 73 -1.36 -1.55 -6.65
C LEU A 73 -1.84 -0.67 -7.80
N GLN A 74 -3.02 -0.08 -7.64
CA GLN A 74 -3.46 0.94 -8.59
C GLN A 74 -2.46 2.11 -8.64
N PRO A 75 -2.23 2.71 -9.82
CA PRO A 75 -1.40 3.90 -9.96
C PRO A 75 -1.86 5.00 -9.00
N TYR A 76 -0.92 5.63 -8.29
CA TYR A 76 -1.14 6.75 -7.38
C TYR A 76 -2.05 6.51 -6.15
N ALA A 77 -2.75 5.38 -6.03
CA ALA A 77 -3.57 5.04 -4.87
C ALA A 77 -2.78 5.11 -3.55
N ARG A 78 -3.18 5.98 -2.62
CA ARG A 78 -2.49 6.12 -1.32
C ARG A 78 -3.16 5.33 -0.20
N ARG A 79 -4.36 4.81 -0.43
CA ARG A 79 -5.15 4.04 0.54
C ARG A 79 -5.68 2.80 -0.14
N GLN A 80 -5.69 1.67 0.56
CA GLN A 80 -6.34 0.45 0.08
C GLN A 80 -7.86 0.48 0.25
N VAL A 81 -8.35 1.23 1.24
CA VAL A 81 -9.79 1.39 1.47
C VAL A 81 -10.25 2.66 0.78
N ASP A 82 -11.18 2.52 -0.16
CA ASP A 82 -11.90 3.66 -0.73
C ASP A 82 -13.00 4.10 0.24
N LEU A 83 -12.86 5.32 0.78
CA LEU A 83 -13.83 5.94 1.68
C LEU A 83 -14.73 6.94 0.94
N GLY A 84 -14.65 7.02 -0.39
CA GLY A 84 -15.40 7.98 -1.21
C GLY A 84 -16.90 7.90 -0.96
N GLU A 85 -17.47 6.69 -0.92
CA GLU A 85 -18.90 6.51 -0.67
C GLU A 85 -19.31 6.97 0.73
N VAL A 86 -18.48 6.71 1.73
CA VAL A 86 -18.71 7.17 3.11
C VAL A 86 -18.66 8.70 3.17
N ALA A 87 -17.70 9.31 2.49
CA ALA A 87 -17.58 10.76 2.43
C ALA A 87 -18.79 11.42 1.75
N VAL A 88 -19.30 10.82 0.65
CA VAL A 88 -20.52 11.28 -0.02
C VAL A 88 -21.73 11.14 0.90
N ALA A 89 -21.87 10.02 1.61
CA ALA A 89 -22.94 9.81 2.56
C ALA A 89 -22.90 10.82 3.72
N LEU A 90 -21.71 11.11 4.27
CA LEU A 90 -21.52 12.12 5.32
C LEU A 90 -21.85 13.54 4.84
N TYR A 91 -21.47 13.87 3.60
CA TYR A 91 -21.84 15.14 2.98
C TYR A 91 -23.35 15.26 2.83
N ALA A 92 -24.01 14.22 2.29
CA ALA A 92 -25.46 14.18 2.14
C ALA A 92 -26.19 14.25 3.49
N ALA A 93 -25.62 13.68 4.55
CA ALA A 93 -26.13 13.76 5.91
C ALA A 93 -25.89 15.13 6.59
N GLY A 94 -25.25 16.09 5.90
CA GLY A 94 -25.00 17.44 6.44
C GLY A 94 -23.89 17.48 7.48
N VAL A 95 -23.03 16.46 7.56
CA VAL A 95 -21.87 16.46 8.45
C VAL A 95 -20.85 17.47 7.93
N SER A 96 -20.50 18.43 8.78
CA SER A 96 -19.49 19.45 8.45
C SER A 96 -18.17 18.80 8.05
N GLN A 97 -17.56 19.30 6.98
CA GLN A 97 -16.30 18.78 6.43
C GLN A 97 -15.11 18.82 7.41
N ARG A 98 -15.18 19.61 8.49
CA ARG A 98 -14.14 19.60 9.56
C ARG A 98 -14.35 18.48 10.58
N LYS A 99 -15.56 17.92 10.65
CA LYS A 99 -15.96 16.85 11.57
C LYS A 99 -16.05 15.49 10.88
N ALA A 100 -16.08 15.47 9.54
CA ALA A 100 -16.09 14.29 8.70
C ALA A 100 -14.68 13.69 8.54
#